data_AF-R7RR52-F1
#
_entry.id   AF-R7RR52-F1
#
_cell.length_a   1.000
_cell.length_b   1.000
_cell.length_c   1.000
_cell.angle_alpha   90.00
_cell.angle_beta   90.00
_cell.angle_gamma   90.00
#
_symmetry.space_group_name_H-M   'P 1'
#
loop_
_entity.id
_entity.type
_entity.pdbx_description
1 polymer ?
#
loop_
_entity_poly.entity_id
_entity_poly.type
_entity_poly.pdbx_seq_one_letter_code
_entity_poly.pdbx_strand_id
1 'polypeptide(L)'
;MSNIVAALDIGSSKVCVVIAEMKNKQFNVLGVGTSECKGVKKGIIVDIDTTVEAIINALKQAEHMSNKKIKSVFVNIPGGYTNLYKTKGVIAVSRDDKEITKEDVSRVLEAAKVVAIPQDKEIIDIIPEQYIVDGYDEIRDPIGMVGVRLEVDANLIVASCTTVQNIIRSIQKAGLQCDGIILEPLATSSVVLSDDEKELGVALVDVGAETTDISVFKKGALVYTKVIPVGGNHITNDISIICKITSTDAEKIKRQYGVATSNLIRNNDIIKINSIGGKSEKEVYLKDIAEIMEARISEMLYLVRKELEDKNLYNSISAGVVITGGGLFNIKGIQDTAQASFELPVRFGYPNYIGVANPVYSASAGIAYYALKEKKASTVEYGQTVSKKEEVYQVEEEEEDVSRSSGIIEKIKEFFADFF
;
A
#
# COMPACT_ATOMS: atom_id res chain seq x y z
N MET A 1 -5.31 -24.50 15.68
CA MET A 1 -4.59 -23.25 16.00
C MET A 1 -5.39 -22.10 15.43
N SER A 2 -5.63 -21.04 16.20
CA SER A 2 -6.35 -19.86 15.72
C SER A 2 -5.50 -19.15 14.67
N ASN A 3 -5.94 -19.18 13.42
CA ASN A 3 -5.26 -18.50 12.31
C ASN A 3 -5.59 -17.01 12.37
N ILE A 4 -4.98 -16.32 13.33
CA ILE A 4 -5.14 -14.88 13.56
C ILE A 4 -4.00 -14.18 12.83
N VAL A 5 -4.33 -13.14 12.06
CA VAL A 5 -3.36 -12.24 11.45
C VAL A 5 -3.66 -10.81 11.88
N ALA A 6 -2.62 -9.99 11.89
CA ALA A 6 -2.73 -8.54 11.99
C ALA A 6 -2.23 -7.93 10.68
N ALA A 7 -3.08 -7.12 10.07
CA ALA A 7 -2.76 -6.32 8.89
C ALA A 7 -2.48 -4.89 9.31
N LEU A 8 -1.40 -4.33 8.77
CA LEU A 8 -0.96 -2.96 8.98
C LEU A 8 -1.02 -2.22 7.64
N ASP A 9 -1.80 -1.14 7.61
CA ASP A 9 -1.83 -0.20 6.50
C ASP A 9 -1.18 1.13 6.93
N ILE A 10 -0.11 1.54 6.24
CA ILE A 10 0.66 2.75 6.55
C ILE A 10 0.30 3.85 5.53
N GLY A 11 -0.77 4.59 5.80
CA GLY A 11 -1.26 5.67 4.94
C GLY A 11 -0.76 7.06 5.32
N SER A 12 -0.81 8.00 4.37
CA SER A 12 -0.39 9.41 4.57
C SER A 12 -1.27 10.24 5.50
N SER A 13 -2.50 9.79 5.78
CA SER A 13 -3.37 10.45 6.77
C SER A 13 -3.48 9.65 8.07
N LYS A 14 -3.43 8.33 7.99
CA LYS A 14 -3.58 7.45 9.14
C LYS A 14 -2.84 6.14 8.93
N VAL A 15 -2.42 5.55 10.03
CA VAL A 15 -2.09 4.13 10.12
C VAL A 15 -3.36 3.38 10.55
N CYS A 16 -3.62 2.22 9.94
CA CYS A 16 -4.72 1.34 10.30
C CYS A 16 -4.23 -0.07 10.60
N VAL A 17 -4.67 -0.64 11.71
CA VAL A 17 -4.44 -2.05 12.06
C VAL A 17 -5.76 -2.80 12.07
N VAL A 18 -5.83 -3.93 11.37
CA VAL A 18 -6.98 -4.86 11.40
C VAL A 18 -6.48 -6.22 11.88
N ILE A 19 -7.06 -6.72 12.96
CA ILE A 19 -6.83 -8.07 13.48
C ILE A 19 -8.01 -8.93 13.05
N ALA A 20 -7.74 -10.02 12.34
CA ALA A 20 -8.78 -10.88 11.79
C ALA A 20 -8.41 -12.36 11.89
N GLU A 21 -9.42 -13.22 11.77
CA GLU A 21 -9.26 -14.67 11.65
C GLU A 21 -10.15 -15.25 10.54
N MET A 22 -9.77 -16.43 10.05
CA MET A 22 -10.60 -17.24 9.18
C MET A 22 -11.20 -18.39 9.99
N LYS A 23 -12.50 -18.35 10.26
CA LYS A 23 -13.21 -19.39 11.03
C LYS A 23 -14.35 -19.94 10.19
N ASN A 24 -14.40 -21.26 10.01
CA ASN A 24 -15.42 -21.92 9.18
C ASN A 24 -15.55 -21.33 7.76
N LYS A 25 -14.41 -20.98 7.15
CA LYS A 25 -14.32 -20.29 5.84
C LYS A 25 -14.97 -18.89 5.80
N GLN A 26 -15.24 -18.29 6.95
CA GLN A 26 -15.71 -16.92 7.08
C GLN A 26 -14.61 -16.02 7.63
N PHE A 27 -14.43 -14.87 7.00
CA PHE A 27 -13.51 -13.83 7.45
C PHE A 27 -14.15 -13.00 8.56
N ASN A 28 -13.54 -13.03 9.74
CA ASN A 28 -14.03 -12.36 10.93
C ASN A 28 -13.02 -11.31 11.40
N VAL A 29 -13.46 -10.06 11.50
CA VAL A 29 -12.68 -8.99 12.11
C VAL A 29 -12.83 -9.06 13.62
N LEU A 30 -11.72 -9.16 14.33
CA LEU A 30 -11.64 -9.24 15.79
C LEU A 30 -11.36 -7.89 16.43
N GLY A 31 -10.58 -7.03 15.76
CA GLY A 31 -10.22 -5.71 16.27
C GLY A 31 -9.74 -4.78 15.17
N VAL A 32 -10.01 -3.49 15.34
CA VAL A 32 -9.59 -2.44 14.41
C VAL A 32 -8.96 -1.33 15.24
N GLY A 33 -7.90 -0.73 14.73
CA GLY A 33 -7.27 0.42 15.38
C GLY A 33 -6.78 1.41 14.35
N THR A 34 -6.85 2.69 14.66
CA THR A 34 -6.40 3.76 13.76
C THR A 34 -5.69 4.86 14.53
N SER A 35 -4.66 5.44 13.92
CA SER A 35 -3.96 6.60 14.46
C SER A 35 -3.60 7.56 13.34
N GLU A 36 -3.71 8.86 13.57
CA GLU A 36 -3.27 9.88 12.62
C GLU A 36 -1.76 9.69 12.34
N CYS A 37 -1.36 9.83 11.06
CA CYS A 37 0.03 9.71 10.66
C CYS A 37 0.47 10.95 9.90
N LYS A 38 1.61 11.51 10.29
CA LYS A 38 2.26 12.64 9.60
C LYS A 38 3.64 12.27 9.05
N GLY A 39 4.10 11.04 9.33
CA GLY A 39 5.43 10.56 8.95
C GLY A 39 5.51 10.05 7.51
N VAL A 40 4.39 10.05 6.79
CA VAL A 40 4.28 9.55 5.42
C VAL A 40 3.87 10.71 4.52
N LYS A 41 4.63 10.93 3.44
CA LYS A 41 4.32 11.92 2.40
C LYS A 41 4.19 11.25 1.05
N LYS A 42 3.08 11.50 0.37
CA LYS A 42 2.72 10.91 -0.92
C LYS A 42 2.84 9.39 -0.91
N GLY A 43 2.56 8.70 0.20
CA GLY A 43 2.73 7.23 0.29
C GLY A 43 4.16 6.72 0.54
N ILE A 44 5.14 7.61 0.77
CA ILE A 44 6.50 7.25 1.18
C ILE A 44 6.73 7.67 2.64
N ILE A 45 7.30 6.78 3.46
CA ILE A 45 7.72 7.09 4.82
C ILE A 45 8.93 8.05 4.76
N VAL A 46 8.74 9.27 5.24
CA VAL A 46 9.77 10.33 5.32
C VAL A 46 10.21 10.62 6.74
N ASP A 47 9.42 10.23 7.74
CA ASP A 47 9.75 10.31 9.16
C ASP A 47 9.32 9.00 9.84
N ILE A 48 10.33 8.20 10.20
CA ILE A 48 10.15 6.89 10.81
C ILE A 48 9.59 7.00 12.23
N ASP A 49 10.04 7.96 13.02
CA ASP A 49 9.69 8.01 14.45
C ASP A 49 8.21 8.42 14.63
N THR A 50 7.74 9.41 13.86
CA THR A 50 6.32 9.76 13.80
C THR A 50 5.47 8.58 13.29
N THR A 51 5.99 7.80 12.34
CA THR A 51 5.29 6.62 11.82
C THR A 51 5.20 5.51 12.87
N VAL A 52 6.28 5.27 13.63
CA VAL A 52 6.33 4.30 14.73
C VAL A 52 5.29 4.63 15.80
N GLU A 53 5.15 5.89 16.20
CA GLU A 53 4.13 6.31 17.17
C GLU A 53 2.72 6.00 16.68
N ALA A 54 2.42 6.30 15.41
CA ALA A 54 1.13 6.00 14.80
C ALA A 54 0.85 4.49 14.76
N ILE A 55 1.85 3.66 14.43
CA ILE A 55 1.75 2.19 14.47
C ILE A 55 1.42 1.71 15.88
N ILE A 56 2.18 2.15 16.88
CA ILE A 56 1.97 1.73 18.28
C ILE A 56 0.57 2.10 18.76
N ASN A 57 0.09 3.30 18.44
CA ASN A 57 -1.21 3.79 18.86
C ASN A 57 -2.36 3.03 18.17
N ALA A 58 -2.25 2.78 16.86
CA ALA A 58 -3.23 1.98 16.13
C ALA A 58 -3.25 0.52 16.63
N LEU A 59 -2.07 -0.07 16.87
CA LEU A 59 -1.94 -1.42 17.40
C LEU A 59 -2.62 -1.56 18.76
N LYS A 60 -2.37 -0.64 19.70
CA LYS A 60 -2.99 -0.64 21.04
C LYS A 60 -4.51 -0.66 20.97
N GLN A 61 -5.11 0.11 20.08
CA GLN A 61 -6.57 0.12 19.88
C GLN A 61 -7.09 -1.22 19.35
N ALA A 62 -6.42 -1.78 18.34
CA ALA A 62 -6.81 -3.07 17.75
C ALA A 62 -6.67 -4.23 18.75
N GLU A 63 -5.56 -4.26 19.52
CA GLU A 63 -5.34 -5.25 20.59
C GLU A 63 -6.39 -5.14 21.70
N HIS A 64 -6.74 -3.90 22.09
CA HIS A 64 -7.78 -3.68 23.09
C HIS A 64 -9.15 -4.19 22.62
N MET A 65 -9.53 -3.90 21.36
CA MET A 65 -10.80 -4.36 20.79
C MET A 65 -10.86 -5.89 20.63
N SER A 66 -9.76 -6.52 20.22
CA SER A 66 -9.70 -7.98 19.99
C SER A 66 -9.40 -8.80 21.25
N ASN A 67 -8.88 -8.16 22.31
CA ASN A 67 -8.29 -8.83 23.47
C ASN A 67 -7.20 -9.85 23.07
N LYS A 68 -6.41 -9.52 22.05
CA LYS A 68 -5.29 -10.33 21.54
C LYS A 68 -4.01 -9.51 21.58
N LYS A 69 -2.90 -10.19 21.88
CA LYS A 69 -1.56 -9.63 21.75
C LYS A 69 -0.93 -10.03 20.42
N ILE A 70 -0.42 -9.04 19.70
CA ILE A 70 0.14 -9.18 18.36
C ILE A 70 1.65 -8.98 18.44
N LYS A 71 2.39 -9.89 17.82
CA LYS A 71 3.87 -9.84 17.75
C LYS A 71 4.38 -9.58 16.34
N SER A 72 3.56 -9.84 15.34
CA SER A 72 3.91 -9.77 13.94
C SER A 72 2.75 -9.26 13.11
N VAL A 73 3.06 -8.63 11.98
CA VAL A 73 2.07 -8.03 11.07
C VAL A 73 2.42 -8.31 9.61
N PHE A 74 1.39 -8.41 8.78
CA PHE A 74 1.51 -8.19 7.34
C PHE A 74 1.30 -6.71 7.05
N VAL A 75 2.08 -6.13 6.13
CA VAL A 75 2.01 -4.72 5.78
C VAL A 75 1.81 -4.52 4.28
N ASN A 76 1.18 -3.43 3.85
CA ASN A 76 1.10 -3.09 2.43
C ASN A 76 2.36 -2.39 1.90
N ILE A 77 2.55 -2.52 0.59
CA ILE A 77 3.28 -1.55 -0.23
C ILE A 77 2.35 -1.01 -1.33
N PRO A 78 2.25 0.32 -1.51
CA PRO A 78 1.37 0.87 -2.54
C PRO A 78 1.84 0.50 -3.94
N GLY A 79 0.89 0.19 -4.82
CA GLY A 79 1.17 -0.31 -6.16
C GLY A 79 2.01 0.65 -7.01
N GLY A 80 1.73 1.95 -6.95
CA GLY A 80 2.48 2.92 -7.75
C GLY A 80 3.94 3.16 -7.33
N TYR A 81 4.38 2.59 -6.20
CA TYR A 81 5.78 2.56 -5.78
C TYR A 81 6.49 1.24 -6.12
N THR A 82 5.82 0.40 -6.91
CA THR A 82 6.36 -0.86 -7.41
C THR A 82 6.42 -0.86 -8.93
N ASN A 83 7.26 -1.72 -9.48
CA ASN A 83 7.33 -2.03 -10.90
C ASN A 83 6.90 -3.47 -11.11
N LEU A 84 6.06 -3.71 -12.12
CA LEU A 84 5.69 -5.04 -12.58
C LEU A 84 6.58 -5.42 -13.76
N TYR A 85 7.33 -6.52 -13.63
CA TYR A 85 8.16 -7.07 -14.69
C TYR A 85 7.64 -8.45 -15.09
N LYS A 86 7.34 -8.63 -16.38
CA LYS A 86 7.00 -9.94 -16.91
C LYS A 86 8.23 -10.84 -16.88
N THR A 87 8.06 -12.05 -16.37
CA THR A 87 9.09 -13.07 -16.29
C THR A 87 8.52 -14.43 -16.69
N LYS A 88 9.42 -15.35 -17.02
CA LYS A 88 9.11 -16.74 -17.30
C LYS A 88 10.02 -17.65 -16.49
N GLY A 89 9.46 -18.70 -15.89
CA GLY A 89 10.21 -19.77 -15.26
C GLY A 89 9.94 -21.08 -15.98
N VAL A 90 10.94 -21.96 -16.08
CA VAL A 90 10.80 -23.27 -16.71
C VAL A 90 11.60 -24.28 -15.90
N ILE A 91 10.98 -25.42 -15.58
CA ILE A 91 11.65 -26.56 -14.93
C ILE A 91 11.22 -27.89 -15.56
N ALA A 92 12.03 -28.92 -15.35
CA ALA A 92 11.65 -30.30 -15.61
C ALA A 92 11.05 -30.96 -14.35
N VAL A 93 10.01 -31.77 -14.56
CA VAL A 93 9.41 -32.61 -13.52
C VAL A 93 10.17 -33.95 -13.47
N SER A 94 11.04 -34.06 -12.48
CA SER A 94 12.03 -35.14 -12.39
C SER A 94 11.50 -36.43 -11.78
N ARG A 95 10.30 -36.43 -11.17
CA ARG A 95 9.70 -37.59 -10.53
C ARG A 95 9.35 -38.69 -11.54
N ASP A 96 9.26 -39.93 -11.07
CA ASP A 96 8.92 -41.09 -11.90
C ASP A 96 7.45 -41.08 -12.32
N ASP A 97 6.56 -40.63 -11.41
CA ASP A 97 5.11 -40.48 -11.63
C ASP A 97 4.75 -39.28 -12.54
N LYS A 98 5.71 -38.36 -12.76
CA LYS A 98 5.52 -37.09 -13.48
C LYS A 98 4.40 -36.23 -12.92
N GLU A 99 3.97 -36.49 -11.69
CA GLU A 99 2.95 -35.68 -11.02
C GLU A 99 3.58 -34.38 -10.51
N ILE A 100 2.97 -33.25 -10.86
CA ILE A 100 3.39 -31.93 -10.44
C ILE A 100 2.99 -31.72 -8.98
N THR A 101 3.98 -31.47 -8.13
CA THR A 101 3.76 -31.21 -6.70
C THR A 101 3.89 -29.73 -6.35
N LYS A 102 3.60 -29.40 -5.09
CA LYS A 102 3.82 -28.04 -4.56
C LYS A 102 5.29 -27.63 -4.65
N GLU A 103 6.20 -28.57 -4.43
CA GLU A 103 7.63 -28.33 -4.56
C GLU A 103 8.02 -27.95 -5.99
N ASP A 104 7.39 -28.57 -7.00
CA ASP A 104 7.60 -28.20 -8.41
C ASP A 104 7.11 -26.78 -8.69
N VAL A 105 5.93 -26.41 -8.17
CA VAL A 105 5.40 -25.04 -8.28
C VAL A 105 6.34 -24.03 -7.61
N SER A 106 6.87 -24.34 -6.42
CA SER A 106 7.87 -23.47 -5.78
C SER A 106 9.13 -23.34 -6.63
N ARG A 107 9.65 -24.46 -7.17
CA ARG A 107 10.86 -24.44 -8.01
C ARG A 107 10.69 -23.63 -9.29
N VAL A 108 9.54 -23.72 -9.97
CA VAL A 108 9.29 -22.95 -11.20
C VAL A 108 9.17 -21.46 -10.92
N LEU A 109 8.60 -21.08 -9.77
CA LEU A 109 8.54 -19.69 -9.32
C LEU A 109 9.93 -19.14 -8.95
N GLU A 110 10.77 -19.94 -8.28
CA GLU A 110 12.16 -19.54 -8.03
C GLU A 110 12.95 -19.36 -9.32
N ALA A 111 12.76 -20.25 -10.31
CA ALA A 111 13.37 -20.10 -11.63
C ALA A 111 12.93 -18.78 -12.32
N ALA A 112 11.67 -18.38 -12.15
CA ALA A 112 11.14 -17.13 -12.69
C ALA A 112 11.70 -15.87 -12.01
N LYS A 113 12.28 -15.96 -10.81
CA LYS A 113 12.92 -14.82 -10.12
C LYS A 113 14.33 -14.52 -10.62
N VAL A 114 14.94 -15.40 -11.42
CA VAL A 114 16.31 -15.26 -11.93
C VAL A 114 16.35 -14.23 -13.08
N VAL A 115 16.19 -12.96 -12.73
CA VAL A 115 16.23 -11.82 -13.66
C VAL A 115 17.20 -10.76 -13.17
N ALA A 116 17.78 -10.00 -14.10
CA ALA A 116 18.61 -8.86 -13.76
C ALA A 116 17.73 -7.72 -13.23
N ILE A 117 17.85 -7.41 -11.94
CA ILE A 117 17.26 -6.22 -11.32
C ILE A 117 18.36 -5.21 -10.97
N PRO A 118 18.07 -3.90 -11.03
CA PRO A 118 18.97 -2.87 -10.52
C PRO A 118 19.34 -3.10 -9.04
N GLN A 119 20.56 -2.72 -8.63
CA GLN A 119 21.07 -2.93 -7.27
C GLN A 119 20.30 -2.16 -6.19
N ASP A 120 19.64 -1.07 -6.56
CA ASP A 120 18.81 -0.24 -5.68
C ASP A 120 17.36 -0.75 -5.56
N LYS A 121 17.07 -1.92 -6.14
CA LYS A 121 15.76 -2.55 -6.12
C LYS A 121 15.81 -3.98 -5.59
N GLU A 122 14.69 -4.45 -5.08
CA GLU A 122 14.50 -5.82 -4.62
C GLU A 122 13.14 -6.39 -5.07
N ILE A 123 13.09 -7.72 -5.24
CA ILE A 123 11.85 -8.44 -5.55
C ILE A 123 11.05 -8.55 -4.25
N ILE A 124 9.82 -8.07 -4.27
CA ILE A 124 8.89 -8.14 -3.13
C ILE A 124 8.07 -9.42 -3.21
N ASP A 125 7.58 -9.72 -4.41
CA ASP A 125 6.75 -10.89 -4.63
C ASP A 125 6.70 -11.30 -6.11
N ILE A 126 6.17 -12.49 -6.38
CA ILE A 126 5.92 -13.02 -7.71
C ILE A 126 4.47 -13.46 -7.83
N ILE A 127 3.77 -12.93 -8.85
CA ILE A 127 2.38 -13.27 -9.14
C ILE A 127 2.34 -14.16 -10.38
N PRO A 128 1.96 -15.44 -10.26
CA PRO A 128 1.72 -16.29 -11.43
C PRO A 128 0.54 -15.73 -12.25
N GLU A 129 0.73 -15.56 -13.55
CA GLU A 129 -0.33 -15.24 -14.52
C GLU A 129 -0.97 -16.52 -15.04
N GLN A 130 -0.14 -17.50 -15.40
CA GLN A 130 -0.54 -18.84 -15.80
C GLN A 130 0.59 -19.85 -15.63
N TYR A 131 0.21 -21.12 -15.54
CA TYR A 131 1.12 -22.25 -15.68
C TYR A 131 0.95 -22.88 -17.05
N ILE A 132 2.02 -23.51 -17.53
CA ILE A 132 2.03 -24.22 -18.81
C ILE A 132 2.62 -25.61 -18.54
N VAL A 133 1.88 -26.66 -18.89
CA VAL A 133 2.31 -28.05 -18.69
C VAL A 133 2.42 -28.72 -20.05
N ASP A 134 3.63 -29.12 -20.44
CA ASP A 134 3.93 -29.75 -21.74
C ASP A 134 3.35 -28.99 -22.96
N GLY A 135 3.30 -27.66 -22.87
CA GLY A 135 2.80 -26.77 -23.93
C GLY A 135 1.30 -26.44 -23.87
N TYR A 136 0.54 -27.04 -22.95
CA TYR A 136 -0.84 -26.63 -22.65
C TYR A 136 -0.83 -25.45 -21.68
N ASP A 137 -1.38 -24.31 -22.09
CA ASP A 137 -1.43 -23.05 -21.35
C ASP A 137 -2.76 -22.83 -20.62
N GLU A 138 -2.98 -21.63 -20.05
CA GLU A 138 -4.17 -21.24 -19.29
C GLU A 138 -4.45 -22.06 -18.01
N ILE A 139 -3.43 -22.74 -17.47
CA ILE A 139 -3.56 -23.53 -16.24
C ILE A 139 -3.39 -22.60 -15.03
N ARG A 140 -4.40 -22.58 -14.14
CA ARG A 140 -4.36 -21.79 -12.89
C ARG A 140 -3.66 -22.51 -11.73
N ASP A 141 -3.91 -23.81 -11.58
CA ASP A 141 -3.30 -24.66 -10.56
C ASP A 141 -2.82 -25.96 -11.21
N PRO A 142 -1.50 -26.17 -11.36
CA PRO A 142 -0.95 -27.33 -12.02
C PRO A 142 -0.76 -28.52 -11.06
N ILE A 143 -1.04 -28.37 -9.76
CA ILE A 143 -0.79 -29.41 -8.77
C ILE A 143 -1.68 -30.64 -9.05
N GLY A 144 -1.06 -31.81 -9.10
CA GLY A 144 -1.72 -33.08 -9.42
C GLY A 144 -1.88 -33.34 -10.92
N MET A 145 -1.49 -32.40 -11.79
CA MET A 145 -1.36 -32.68 -13.22
C MET A 145 -0.12 -33.52 -13.50
N VAL A 146 -0.15 -34.29 -14.58
CA VAL A 146 1.00 -35.09 -15.03
C VAL A 146 1.67 -34.38 -16.19
N GLY A 147 2.97 -34.17 -16.09
CA GLY A 147 3.75 -33.57 -17.18
C GLY A 147 5.26 -33.67 -16.99
N VAL A 148 6.01 -33.49 -18.07
CA VAL A 148 7.48 -33.55 -18.05
C VAL A 148 8.10 -32.16 -17.88
N ARG A 149 7.43 -31.13 -18.39
CA ARG A 149 7.87 -29.74 -18.38
C ARG A 149 6.80 -28.85 -17.77
N LEU A 150 7.19 -28.08 -16.76
CA LEU A 150 6.36 -27.08 -16.10
C LEU A 150 6.96 -25.70 -16.36
N GLU A 151 6.15 -24.79 -16.86
CA GLU A 151 6.49 -23.38 -17.04
C GLU A 151 5.52 -22.49 -16.26
N VAL A 152 5.96 -21.27 -15.98
CA VAL A 152 5.12 -20.22 -15.42
C VAL A 152 5.38 -18.92 -16.17
N ASP A 153 4.32 -18.28 -16.62
CA ASP A 153 4.33 -16.86 -16.97
C ASP A 153 3.92 -16.09 -15.71
N ALA A 154 4.73 -15.14 -15.27
CA ALA A 154 4.50 -14.43 -14.01
C ALA A 154 4.88 -12.95 -14.11
N ASN A 155 4.37 -12.17 -13.14
CA ASN A 155 4.75 -10.79 -12.91
C ASN A 155 5.55 -10.69 -11.61
N LEU A 156 6.80 -10.22 -11.72
CA LEU A 156 7.61 -9.85 -10.57
C LEU A 156 7.21 -8.46 -10.09
N ILE A 157 6.97 -8.35 -8.79
CA ILE A 157 6.76 -7.09 -8.10
C ILE A 157 8.10 -6.66 -7.55
N VAL A 158 8.61 -5.53 -8.04
CA VAL A 158 9.91 -5.00 -7.65
C VAL A 158 9.73 -3.62 -7.05
N ALA A 159 10.35 -3.34 -5.92
CA ALA A 159 10.33 -2.02 -5.29
C ALA A 159 11.75 -1.53 -4.96
N SER A 160 11.88 -0.25 -4.62
CA SER A 160 13.17 0.27 -4.16
C SER A 160 13.54 -0.33 -2.80
N CYS A 161 14.82 -0.69 -2.62
CA CYS A 161 15.32 -1.20 -1.34
C CYS A 161 15.05 -0.20 -0.20
N THR A 162 15.16 1.10 -0.48
CA THR A 162 14.91 2.15 0.51
C THR A 162 13.46 2.15 1.00
N THR A 163 12.49 2.01 0.10
CA THR A 163 11.06 1.94 0.48
C THR A 163 10.81 0.75 1.41
N VAL A 164 11.31 -0.42 1.04
CA VAL A 164 11.14 -1.66 1.81
C VAL A 164 11.81 -1.55 3.18
N GLN A 165 13.05 -1.08 3.22
CA GLN A 165 13.78 -0.90 4.47
C GLN A 165 13.10 0.09 5.42
N ASN A 166 12.54 1.18 4.91
CA ASN A 166 11.81 2.15 5.74
C ASN A 166 10.54 1.56 6.35
N ILE A 167 9.81 0.71 5.60
CA ILE A 167 8.66 -0.02 6.11
C ILE A 167 9.09 -0.99 7.22
N ILE A 168 10.06 -1.87 6.93
CA ILE A 168 10.55 -2.88 7.88
C ILE A 168 11.08 -2.22 9.15
N ARG A 169 11.87 -1.14 9.02
CA ARG A 169 12.44 -0.43 10.16
C ARG A 169 11.37 0.23 11.03
N SER A 170 10.31 0.76 10.43
CA SER A 170 9.17 1.34 11.17
C SER A 170 8.41 0.27 11.96
N ILE A 171 8.23 -0.92 11.38
CA ILE A 171 7.58 -2.06 12.06
C ILE A 171 8.46 -2.57 13.21
N GLN A 172 9.75 -2.79 12.97
CA GLN A 172 10.68 -3.29 13.98
C GLN A 172 10.85 -2.32 15.16
N LYS A 173 10.97 -1.01 14.89
CA LYS A 173 11.01 0.01 15.94
C LYS A 173 9.71 0.09 16.75
N ALA A 174 8.58 -0.29 16.18
CA ALA A 174 7.30 -0.41 16.90
C ALA A 174 7.21 -1.69 17.76
N GLY A 175 8.25 -2.54 17.77
CA GLY A 175 8.29 -3.78 18.55
C GLY A 175 7.59 -4.96 17.87
N LEU A 176 7.38 -4.89 16.56
CA LEU A 176 6.70 -5.91 15.76
C LEU A 176 7.68 -6.62 14.80
N GLN A 177 7.32 -7.85 14.42
CA GLN A 177 7.93 -8.56 13.29
C GLN A 177 7.12 -8.32 12.01
N CYS A 178 7.79 -8.31 10.86
CA CYS A 178 7.14 -8.21 9.55
C CYS A 178 6.99 -9.62 8.98
N ASP A 179 5.77 -10.17 9.00
CA ASP A 179 5.50 -11.50 8.43
C ASP A 179 5.55 -11.48 6.90
N GLY A 180 5.30 -10.34 6.29
CA GLY A 180 5.42 -10.17 4.84
C GLY A 180 4.88 -8.82 4.37
N ILE A 181 5.32 -8.43 3.17
CA ILE A 181 4.86 -7.23 2.48
C ILE A 181 3.90 -7.66 1.36
N ILE A 182 2.70 -7.11 1.35
CA ILE A 182 1.64 -7.43 0.39
C ILE A 182 1.44 -6.23 -0.55
N LEU A 183 1.37 -6.49 -1.84
CA LEU A 183 1.04 -5.46 -2.82
C LEU A 183 -0.41 -4.99 -2.61
N GLU A 184 -0.57 -3.71 -2.28
CA GLU A 184 -1.85 -3.12 -1.90
C GLU A 184 -3.00 -3.39 -2.87
N PRO A 185 -2.86 -3.16 -4.20
CA PRO A 185 -3.96 -3.43 -5.12
C PRO A 185 -4.42 -4.88 -5.14
N LEU A 186 -3.53 -5.86 -4.94
CA LEU A 186 -3.95 -7.27 -4.83
C LEU A 186 -4.79 -7.49 -3.58
N ALA A 187 -4.34 -6.94 -2.45
CA ALA A 187 -5.03 -7.03 -1.18
C ALA A 187 -6.41 -6.34 -1.26
N THR A 188 -6.44 -5.07 -1.66
CA THR A 188 -7.67 -4.27 -1.79
C THR A 188 -8.65 -4.91 -2.77
N SER A 189 -8.18 -5.37 -3.93
CA SER A 189 -9.04 -6.02 -4.91
C SER A 189 -9.69 -7.32 -4.42
N SER A 190 -9.13 -7.98 -3.40
CA SER A 190 -9.66 -9.23 -2.87
C SER A 190 -10.93 -9.06 -2.03
N VAL A 191 -11.19 -7.84 -1.55
CA VAL A 191 -12.36 -7.51 -0.72
C VAL A 191 -13.28 -6.46 -1.36
N VAL A 192 -12.84 -5.84 -2.47
CA VAL A 192 -13.55 -4.74 -3.15
C VAL A 192 -14.11 -5.12 -4.53
N LEU A 193 -13.39 -5.97 -5.27
CA LEU A 193 -13.75 -6.37 -6.64
C LEU A 193 -14.30 -7.79 -6.65
N SER A 194 -15.27 -8.03 -7.54
CA SER A 194 -15.71 -9.37 -7.92
C SER A 194 -14.74 -10.01 -8.91
N ASP A 195 -14.79 -11.34 -9.01
CA ASP A 195 -13.98 -12.06 -9.99
C ASP A 195 -14.41 -11.75 -11.44
N ASP A 196 -15.71 -11.54 -11.68
CA ASP A 196 -16.26 -11.14 -12.98
C ASP A 196 -15.71 -9.78 -13.44
N GLU A 197 -15.62 -8.79 -12.55
CA GLU A 197 -15.03 -7.49 -12.87
C GLU A 197 -13.55 -7.62 -13.26
N LYS A 198 -12.78 -8.46 -12.55
CA LYS A 198 -11.36 -8.71 -12.86
C LYS A 198 -11.20 -9.45 -14.18
N GLU A 199 -12.11 -10.35 -14.52
CA GLU A 199 -12.09 -11.10 -15.78
C GLU A 199 -12.39 -10.18 -16.97
N LEU A 200 -13.49 -9.42 -16.90
CA LEU A 200 -13.95 -8.50 -17.96
C LEU A 200 -13.02 -7.30 -18.18
N GLY A 201 -12.33 -6.88 -17.12
CA GLY A 201 -11.47 -5.70 -17.13
C GLY A 201 -12.05 -4.58 -16.27
N VAL A 202 -11.33 -4.15 -15.23
CA VAL A 202 -11.78 -3.11 -14.30
C VAL A 202 -10.61 -2.24 -13.83
N ALA A 203 -10.85 -0.94 -13.68
CA ALA A 203 -9.92 -0.05 -12.98
C ALA A 203 -10.34 0.11 -11.51
N LEU A 204 -9.47 -0.32 -10.60
CA LEU A 204 -9.56 0.00 -9.18
C LEU A 204 -8.83 1.32 -8.93
N VAL A 205 -9.56 2.32 -8.45
CA VAL A 205 -9.04 3.66 -8.15
C VAL A 205 -9.16 3.90 -6.65
N ASP A 206 -8.06 3.78 -5.92
CA ASP A 206 -8.00 4.07 -4.48
C ASP A 206 -7.63 5.54 -4.28
N VAL A 207 -8.60 6.34 -3.81
CA VAL A 207 -8.36 7.76 -3.54
C VAL A 207 -8.09 7.97 -2.06
N GLY A 208 -6.81 8.14 -1.73
CA GLY A 208 -6.33 8.43 -0.40
C GLY A 208 -6.32 9.91 -0.06
N ALA A 209 -5.56 10.25 0.98
CA ALA A 209 -5.39 11.63 1.43
C ALA A 209 -4.42 12.41 0.52
N GLU A 210 -3.26 11.86 0.21
CA GLU A 210 -2.25 12.56 -0.61
C GLU A 210 -2.08 11.97 -2.01
N THR A 211 -2.53 10.73 -2.21
CA THR A 211 -2.35 9.99 -3.47
C THR A 211 -3.66 9.41 -3.98
N THR A 212 -3.66 9.12 -5.27
CA THR A 212 -4.67 8.32 -5.95
C THR A 212 -3.93 7.18 -6.65
N ASP A 213 -4.22 5.95 -6.26
CA ASP A 213 -3.62 4.75 -6.81
C ASP A 213 -4.57 4.13 -7.83
N ILE A 214 -4.06 3.91 -9.04
CA ILE A 214 -4.79 3.34 -10.17
C ILE A 214 -4.24 1.95 -10.40
N SER A 215 -5.10 0.94 -10.40
CA SER A 215 -4.72 -0.43 -10.73
C SER A 215 -5.72 -1.04 -11.69
N VAL A 216 -5.23 -1.65 -12.77
CA VAL A 216 -6.08 -2.27 -13.79
C VAL A 216 -5.96 -3.79 -13.69
N PHE A 217 -7.10 -4.45 -13.57
CA PHE A 217 -7.22 -5.89 -13.60
C PHE A 217 -7.86 -6.31 -14.93
N LYS A 218 -7.37 -7.38 -15.54
CA LYS A 218 -7.92 -7.97 -16.77
C LYS A 218 -7.59 -9.45 -16.84
N LYS A 219 -8.52 -10.29 -17.30
CA LYS A 219 -8.36 -11.76 -17.31
C LYS A 219 -7.96 -12.32 -15.94
N GLY A 220 -8.50 -11.75 -14.88
CA GLY A 220 -8.22 -12.16 -13.50
C GLY A 220 -6.88 -11.67 -12.93
N ALA A 221 -6.00 -11.05 -13.71
CA ALA A 221 -4.66 -10.63 -13.30
C ALA A 221 -4.52 -9.12 -13.17
N LEU A 222 -3.63 -8.66 -12.29
CA LEU A 222 -3.18 -7.27 -12.22
C LEU A 222 -2.25 -6.99 -13.41
N VAL A 223 -2.65 -6.09 -14.31
CA VAL A 223 -1.89 -5.79 -15.54
C VAL A 223 -1.23 -4.42 -15.52
N TYR A 224 -1.68 -3.51 -14.64
CA TYR A 224 -1.11 -2.18 -14.52
C TYR A 224 -1.32 -1.63 -13.11
N THR A 225 -0.35 -0.84 -12.63
CA THR A 225 -0.50 -0.04 -11.41
C THR A 225 0.29 1.27 -11.51
N LYS A 226 -0.25 2.34 -10.95
CA LYS A 226 0.32 3.70 -10.98
C LYS A 226 -0.18 4.52 -9.79
N VAL A 227 0.68 5.38 -9.26
CA VAL A 227 0.29 6.41 -8.28
C VAL A 227 0.28 7.79 -8.95
N ILE A 228 -0.76 8.56 -8.66
CA ILE A 228 -0.85 9.99 -8.94
C ILE A 228 -0.74 10.71 -7.59
N PRO A 229 0.18 11.69 -7.42
CA PRO A 229 0.42 12.37 -6.15
C PRO A 229 -0.62 13.46 -5.87
N VAL A 230 -1.91 13.14 -6.08
CA VAL A 230 -3.07 13.98 -5.76
C VAL A 230 -4.11 13.13 -5.04
N GLY A 231 -4.72 13.69 -3.99
CA GLY A 231 -5.70 13.00 -3.14
C GLY A 231 -6.58 13.99 -2.40
N GLY A 232 -7.40 13.52 -1.47
CA GLY A 232 -8.40 14.34 -0.75
C GLY A 232 -7.84 15.55 0.02
N ASN A 233 -6.57 15.56 0.39
CA ASN A 233 -5.90 16.70 1.03
C ASN A 233 -5.73 17.88 0.07
N HIS A 234 -5.69 17.65 -1.24
CA HIS A 234 -5.60 18.74 -2.21
C HIS A 234 -6.90 19.54 -2.25
N ILE A 235 -8.05 18.86 -2.10
CA ILE A 235 -9.36 19.53 -1.93
C ILE A 235 -9.33 20.40 -0.66
N THR A 236 -8.87 19.83 0.45
CA THR A 236 -8.74 20.55 1.74
C THR A 236 -7.81 21.75 1.63
N ASN A 237 -6.68 21.60 0.95
CA ASN A 237 -5.70 22.64 0.74
C ASN A 237 -6.26 23.79 -0.10
N ASP A 238 -6.99 23.49 -1.18
CA ASP A 238 -7.61 24.52 -2.01
C ASP A 238 -8.64 25.35 -1.24
N ILE A 239 -9.50 24.69 -0.46
CA ILE A 239 -10.44 25.36 0.45
C ILE A 239 -9.67 26.24 1.44
N SER A 240 -8.60 25.72 2.06
CA SER A 240 -7.78 26.46 3.02
C SER A 240 -7.19 27.73 2.42
N ILE A 241 -6.60 27.64 1.22
CA ILE A 241 -5.92 28.74 0.55
C ILE A 241 -6.92 29.79 0.07
N ILE A 242 -7.96 29.38 -0.64
CA ILE A 242 -8.93 30.30 -1.25
C ILE A 242 -9.80 30.95 -0.18
N CYS A 243 -10.28 30.18 0.80
CA CYS A 243 -11.06 30.71 1.91
C CYS A 243 -10.19 31.36 3.00
N LYS A 244 -8.85 31.26 2.93
CA LYS A 244 -7.90 31.83 3.92
C LYS A 244 -8.20 31.41 5.35
N ILE A 245 -8.39 30.10 5.55
CA ILE A 245 -8.72 29.46 6.83
C ILE A 245 -7.73 28.36 7.16
N THR A 246 -7.80 27.82 8.39
CA THR A 246 -6.92 26.73 8.79
C THR A 246 -7.24 25.45 8.00
N SER A 247 -6.23 24.62 7.73
CA SER A 247 -6.42 23.31 7.08
C SER A 247 -7.37 22.41 7.89
N THR A 248 -7.31 22.48 9.22
CA THR A 248 -8.23 21.78 10.11
C THR A 248 -9.69 22.18 9.89
N ASP A 249 -9.98 23.47 9.74
CA ASP A 249 -11.35 23.92 9.49
C ASP A 249 -11.78 23.64 8.05
N ALA A 250 -10.88 23.74 7.08
CA ALA A 250 -11.13 23.33 5.70
C ALA A 250 -11.50 21.83 5.61
N GLU A 251 -10.83 20.95 6.36
CA GLU A 251 -11.13 19.52 6.38
C GLU A 251 -12.52 19.26 6.99
N LYS A 252 -12.87 19.98 8.08
CA LYS A 252 -14.21 19.90 8.67
C LYS A 252 -15.27 20.33 7.66
N ILE A 253 -15.05 21.44 6.96
CA ILE A 253 -15.97 21.93 5.92
C ILE A 253 -16.13 20.89 4.81
N LYS A 254 -15.03 20.36 4.26
CA LYS A 254 -15.05 19.33 3.22
C LYS A 254 -15.87 18.11 3.65
N ARG A 255 -15.70 17.65 4.89
CA ARG A 255 -16.43 16.48 5.41
C ARG A 255 -17.90 16.75 5.68
N GLN A 256 -18.24 17.95 6.15
CA GLN A 256 -19.61 18.29 6.53
C GLN A 256 -20.48 18.73 5.35
N TYR A 257 -19.90 19.48 4.41
CA TYR A 257 -20.63 20.15 3.33
C TYR A 257 -20.17 19.72 1.93
N GLY A 258 -19.34 18.68 1.84
CA GLY A 258 -18.72 18.26 0.60
C GLY A 258 -19.72 17.82 -0.47
N VAL A 259 -19.67 18.49 -1.62
CA VAL A 259 -20.43 18.14 -2.83
C VAL A 259 -19.48 18.04 -4.02
N ALA A 260 -19.80 17.18 -4.97
CA ALA A 260 -18.97 16.97 -6.17
C ALA A 260 -19.23 18.02 -7.25
N THR A 261 -20.42 18.64 -7.25
CA THR A 261 -20.79 19.75 -8.14
C THR A 261 -21.54 20.82 -7.37
N SER A 262 -21.25 22.08 -7.69
CA SER A 262 -21.92 23.27 -7.17
C SER A 262 -23.43 23.28 -7.43
N ASN A 263 -23.90 22.57 -8.46
CA ASN A 263 -25.32 22.43 -8.78
C ASN A 263 -26.14 21.71 -7.69
N LEU A 264 -25.49 20.97 -6.78
CA LEU A 264 -26.16 20.31 -5.65
C LEU A 264 -26.50 21.26 -4.50
N ILE A 265 -25.95 22.48 -4.52
CA ILE A 265 -26.22 23.52 -3.52
C ILE A 265 -27.51 24.25 -3.90
N ARG A 266 -28.58 24.05 -3.11
CA ARG A 266 -29.89 24.68 -3.35
C ARG A 266 -29.99 26.09 -2.77
N ASN A 267 -29.43 26.27 -1.57
CA ASN A 267 -29.41 27.54 -0.85
C ASN A 267 -27.96 27.95 -0.68
N ASN A 268 -27.65 29.22 -0.94
CA ASN A 268 -26.30 29.74 -0.76
C ASN A 268 -26.06 30.08 0.72
N ASP A 269 -26.11 29.06 1.57
CA ASP A 269 -25.93 29.23 3.01
C ASP A 269 -24.51 29.73 3.31
N ILE A 270 -24.38 30.43 4.43
CA ILE A 270 -23.13 31.04 4.88
C ILE A 270 -22.59 30.24 6.06
N ILE A 271 -21.32 29.84 5.98
CA ILE A 271 -20.58 29.29 7.11
C ILE A 271 -19.76 30.42 7.76
N LYS A 272 -19.89 30.58 9.08
CA LYS A 272 -19.04 31.45 9.89
C LYS A 272 -17.86 30.67 10.43
N ILE A 273 -16.65 31.11 10.12
CA ILE A 273 -15.41 30.44 10.51
C ILE A 273 -14.33 31.46 10.90
N ASN A 274 -13.41 31.07 11.77
CA ASN A 274 -12.31 31.94 12.16
C ASN A 274 -11.29 32.08 11.02
N SER A 275 -10.83 33.30 10.79
CA SER A 275 -9.71 33.54 9.87
C SER A 275 -8.41 32.95 10.41
N ILE A 276 -7.42 32.74 9.53
CA ILE A 276 -6.05 32.39 9.95
C ILE A 276 -5.58 33.43 10.99
N GLY A 277 -5.15 32.95 12.16
CA GLY A 277 -4.71 33.79 13.29
C GLY A 277 -5.81 34.17 14.30
N GLY A 278 -7.07 33.75 14.09
CA GLY A 278 -8.15 33.83 15.09
C GLY A 278 -8.65 35.24 15.43
N LYS A 279 -8.25 36.26 14.67
CA LYS A 279 -8.54 37.67 14.97
C LYS A 279 -9.89 38.18 14.45
N SER A 280 -10.53 37.46 13.53
CA SER A 280 -11.82 37.84 12.94
C SER A 280 -12.62 36.63 12.48
N GLU A 281 -13.95 36.69 12.63
CA GLU A 281 -14.86 35.78 11.92
C GLU A 281 -14.92 36.15 10.44
N LYS A 282 -14.96 35.12 9.60
CA LYS A 282 -15.13 35.21 8.15
C LYS A 282 -16.36 34.42 7.75
N GLU A 283 -17.14 35.01 6.87
CA GLU A 283 -18.28 34.38 6.22
C GLU A 283 -17.83 33.78 4.89
N VAL A 284 -18.12 32.49 4.69
CA VAL A 284 -17.83 31.77 3.45
C VAL A 284 -19.13 31.16 2.93
N TYR A 285 -19.43 31.40 1.66
CA TYR A 285 -20.61 30.85 1.01
C TYR A 285 -20.40 29.38 0.66
N LEU A 286 -21.42 28.55 0.88
CA LEU A 286 -21.39 27.13 0.51
C LEU A 286 -21.17 26.92 -0.99
N LYS A 287 -21.73 27.81 -1.83
CA LYS A 287 -21.54 27.72 -3.28
C LYS A 287 -20.07 27.91 -3.68
N ASP A 288 -19.37 28.87 -3.07
CA ASP A 288 -17.95 29.12 -3.33
C ASP A 288 -17.11 27.88 -2.97
N ILE A 289 -17.39 27.27 -1.81
CA ILE A 289 -16.73 26.02 -1.39
C ILE A 289 -17.00 24.90 -2.39
N ALA A 290 -18.24 24.76 -2.84
CA ALA A 290 -18.63 23.73 -3.80
C ALA A 290 -17.93 23.91 -5.15
N GLU A 291 -17.79 25.14 -5.65
CA GLU A 291 -17.06 25.45 -6.89
C GLU A 291 -15.56 25.12 -6.77
N ILE A 292 -14.95 25.40 -5.62
CA ILE A 292 -13.54 25.02 -5.34
C ILE A 292 -13.39 23.49 -5.36
N MET A 293 -14.29 22.77 -4.68
CA MET A 293 -14.27 21.31 -4.63
C MET A 293 -14.50 20.69 -6.01
N GLU A 294 -15.49 21.18 -6.75
CA GLU A 294 -15.82 20.72 -8.10
C GLU A 294 -14.63 20.84 -9.06
N ALA A 295 -13.89 21.96 -9.01
CA ALA A 295 -12.70 22.14 -9.83
C ALA A 295 -11.61 21.10 -9.50
N ARG A 296 -11.30 20.88 -8.22
CA ARG A 296 -10.28 19.90 -7.82
C ARG A 296 -10.70 18.47 -8.11
N ILE A 297 -11.96 18.12 -7.87
CA ILE A 297 -12.51 16.79 -8.15
C ILE A 297 -12.45 16.52 -9.65
N SER A 298 -12.84 17.49 -10.49
CA SER A 298 -12.78 17.37 -11.94
C SER A 298 -11.35 17.13 -12.43
N GLU A 299 -10.37 17.83 -11.87
CA GLU A 299 -8.95 17.60 -12.18
C GLU A 299 -8.49 16.20 -11.75
N MET A 300 -8.84 15.75 -10.54
CA MET A 300 -8.49 14.40 -10.05
C MET A 300 -9.04 13.31 -10.97
N LEU A 301 -10.30 13.40 -11.36
CA LEU A 301 -10.94 12.45 -12.27
C LEU A 301 -10.33 12.50 -13.67
N TYR A 302 -10.03 13.71 -14.18
CA TYR A 302 -9.33 13.89 -15.45
C TYR A 302 -7.94 13.24 -15.44
N LEU A 303 -7.15 13.40 -14.37
CA LEU A 303 -5.83 12.79 -14.25
C LEU A 303 -5.91 11.26 -14.30
N VAL A 304 -6.90 10.67 -13.64
CA VAL A 304 -7.14 9.21 -13.70
C VAL A 304 -7.51 8.77 -15.11
N ARG A 305 -8.48 9.45 -15.74
CA ARG A 305 -8.92 9.14 -17.11
C ARG A 305 -7.76 9.22 -18.10
N LYS A 306 -7.02 10.32 -18.04
CA LYS A 306 -5.87 10.59 -18.90
C LYS A 306 -4.81 9.50 -18.76
N GLU A 307 -4.49 9.06 -17.54
CA GLU A 307 -3.52 7.99 -17.32
C GLU A 307 -3.99 6.66 -17.96
N LEU A 308 -5.28 6.33 -17.85
CA LEU A 308 -5.85 5.15 -18.49
C LEU A 308 -5.83 5.24 -20.02
N GLU A 309 -6.07 6.42 -20.58
CA GLU A 309 -6.01 6.68 -22.03
C GLU A 309 -4.56 6.64 -22.55
N ASP A 310 -3.63 7.33 -21.89
CA ASP A 310 -2.20 7.39 -22.26
C ASP A 310 -1.55 5.98 -22.25
N LYS A 311 -2.07 5.05 -21.44
CA LYS A 311 -1.62 3.65 -21.37
C LYS A 311 -2.42 2.71 -22.26
N ASN A 312 -3.37 3.20 -23.05
CA ASN A 312 -4.27 2.40 -23.88
C ASN A 312 -5.07 1.35 -23.08
N LEU A 313 -5.34 1.65 -21.80
CA LEU A 313 -6.07 0.77 -20.88
C LEU A 313 -7.55 1.12 -20.80
N TYR A 314 -7.94 2.36 -21.13
CA TYR A 314 -9.32 2.83 -21.05
C TYR A 314 -10.33 1.93 -21.80
N ASN A 315 -10.00 1.50 -23.02
CA ASN A 315 -10.87 0.60 -23.80
C ASN A 315 -10.83 -0.87 -23.32
N SER A 316 -9.99 -1.18 -22.33
CA SER A 316 -9.80 -2.54 -21.82
C SER A 316 -10.54 -2.83 -20.51
N ILE A 317 -11.17 -1.81 -19.91
CA ILE A 317 -11.86 -1.88 -18.62
C ILE A 317 -13.39 -1.93 -18.80
N SER A 318 -13.88 -2.98 -19.45
CA SER A 318 -15.30 -3.15 -19.81
C SER A 318 -16.25 -3.15 -18.61
N ALA A 319 -15.79 -3.58 -17.43
CA ALA A 319 -16.56 -3.55 -16.18
C ALA A 319 -16.56 -2.17 -15.51
N GLY A 320 -15.82 -1.20 -16.05
CA GLY A 320 -15.79 0.20 -15.61
C GLY A 320 -14.76 0.47 -14.52
N VAL A 321 -15.11 1.41 -13.64
CA VAL A 321 -14.23 1.93 -12.58
C VAL A 321 -14.84 1.68 -11.21
N VAL A 322 -14.05 1.09 -10.30
CA VAL A 322 -14.41 0.93 -8.90
C VAL A 322 -13.55 1.88 -8.08
N ILE A 323 -14.20 2.85 -7.43
CA ILE A 323 -13.54 3.83 -6.56
C ILE A 323 -13.55 3.31 -5.12
N THR A 324 -12.42 3.40 -4.44
CA THR A 324 -12.30 3.11 -3.00
C THR A 324 -11.48 4.20 -2.31
N GLY A 325 -11.08 3.96 -1.06
CA GLY A 325 -10.36 4.96 -0.27
C GLY A 325 -11.25 6.05 0.33
N GLY A 326 -10.70 6.77 1.31
CA GLY A 326 -11.43 7.76 2.09
C GLY A 326 -11.51 9.16 1.47
N GLY A 327 -10.72 9.45 0.44
CA GLY A 327 -10.50 10.80 -0.07
C GLY A 327 -11.73 11.44 -0.71
N LEU A 328 -12.57 10.63 -1.37
CA LEU A 328 -13.78 11.07 -2.07
C LEU A 328 -15.09 10.51 -1.48
N PHE A 329 -15.03 9.48 -0.64
CA PHE A 329 -16.20 8.69 -0.26
C PHE A 329 -17.35 9.49 0.37
N ASN A 330 -17.03 10.52 1.17
CA ASN A 330 -18.04 11.33 1.87
C ASN A 330 -18.56 12.51 1.04
N ILE A 331 -18.14 12.65 -0.23
CA ILE A 331 -18.54 13.77 -1.09
C ILE A 331 -19.85 13.42 -1.80
N LYS A 332 -20.89 14.23 -1.59
CA LYS A 332 -22.21 13.97 -2.19
C LYS A 332 -22.17 14.15 -3.72
N GLY A 333 -22.75 13.20 -4.44
CA GLY A 333 -22.85 13.23 -5.92
C GLY A 333 -21.57 12.83 -6.65
N ILE A 334 -20.54 12.35 -5.93
CA ILE A 334 -19.26 12.02 -6.53
C ILE A 334 -19.33 10.81 -7.47
N GLN A 335 -20.18 9.82 -7.20
CA GLN A 335 -20.34 8.67 -8.10
C GLN A 335 -20.88 9.09 -9.47
N ASP A 336 -21.93 9.93 -9.48
CA ASP A 336 -22.52 10.44 -10.74
C ASP A 336 -21.53 11.34 -11.50
N THR A 337 -20.79 12.18 -10.76
CA THR A 337 -19.76 13.06 -11.33
C THR A 337 -18.62 12.24 -11.95
N ALA A 338 -18.16 11.20 -11.25
CA ALA A 338 -17.16 10.28 -11.77
C ALA A 338 -17.66 9.51 -12.99
N GLN A 339 -18.90 9.03 -12.98
CA GLN A 339 -19.51 8.33 -14.12
C GLN A 339 -19.60 9.23 -15.35
N ALA A 340 -20.00 10.49 -15.17
CA ALA A 340 -20.02 11.46 -16.25
C ALA A 340 -18.60 11.78 -16.77
N SER A 341 -17.62 11.91 -15.87
CA SER A 341 -16.23 12.20 -16.24
C SER A 341 -15.55 11.03 -16.96
N PHE A 342 -15.80 9.80 -16.52
CA PHE A 342 -15.18 8.61 -17.10
C PHE A 342 -15.93 8.06 -18.30
N GLU A 343 -17.23 8.38 -18.47
CA GLU A 343 -18.09 7.78 -19.51
C GLU A 343 -18.11 6.24 -19.46
N LEU A 344 -17.91 5.69 -18.26
CA LEU A 344 -17.90 4.27 -17.93
C LEU A 344 -18.75 4.03 -16.68
N PRO A 345 -19.26 2.80 -16.45
CA PRO A 345 -19.89 2.47 -15.18
C PRO A 345 -18.95 2.77 -14.00
N VAL A 346 -19.47 3.44 -12.97
CA VAL A 346 -18.71 3.74 -11.74
C VAL A 346 -19.49 3.30 -10.52
N ARG A 347 -18.79 2.65 -9.58
CA ARG A 347 -19.32 2.38 -8.25
C ARG A 347 -18.27 2.59 -7.17
N PHE A 348 -18.73 2.81 -5.94
CA PHE A 348 -17.86 2.67 -4.78
C PHE A 348 -17.70 1.21 -4.39
N GLY A 349 -16.49 0.87 -3.97
CA GLY A 349 -16.13 -0.44 -3.50
C GLY A 349 -15.52 -0.38 -2.10
N TYR A 350 -15.98 -1.26 -1.21
CA TYR A 350 -15.51 -1.37 0.18
C TYR A 350 -15.76 -2.78 0.71
N PRO A 351 -15.03 -3.21 1.76
CA PRO A 351 -15.22 -4.53 2.36
C PRO A 351 -16.65 -4.68 2.88
N ASN A 352 -17.28 -5.84 2.72
CA ASN A 352 -18.61 -6.12 3.26
C ASN A 352 -18.54 -6.95 4.55
N TYR A 353 -17.67 -6.55 5.48
CA TYR A 353 -17.46 -7.24 6.75
C TYR A 353 -17.74 -6.31 7.93
N ILE A 354 -18.39 -6.85 8.97
CA ILE A 354 -18.73 -6.11 10.18
C ILE A 354 -17.44 -5.52 10.79
N GLY A 355 -17.48 -4.24 11.15
CA GLY A 355 -16.36 -3.49 11.73
C GLY A 355 -15.46 -2.79 10.70
N VAL A 356 -15.48 -3.21 9.43
CA VAL A 356 -14.64 -2.62 8.35
C VAL A 356 -15.44 -2.28 7.08
N ALA A 357 -16.76 -2.17 7.18
CA ALA A 357 -17.65 -1.85 6.07
C ALA A 357 -17.59 -0.36 5.65
N ASN A 358 -16.39 0.10 5.29
CA ASN A 358 -16.11 1.46 4.85
C ASN A 358 -14.83 1.48 3.99
N PRO A 359 -14.76 2.27 2.90
CA PRO A 359 -13.57 2.34 2.04
C PRO A 359 -12.27 2.69 2.76
N VAL A 360 -12.34 3.38 3.91
CA VAL A 360 -11.15 3.72 4.70
C VAL A 360 -10.45 2.49 5.30
N TYR A 361 -11.03 1.30 5.20
CA TYR A 361 -10.48 0.03 5.66
C TYR A 361 -10.22 -0.96 4.52
N SER A 362 -10.39 -0.56 3.25
CA SER A 362 -10.24 -1.46 2.10
C SER A 362 -8.86 -2.10 2.04
N ALA A 363 -7.80 -1.29 2.20
CA ALA A 363 -6.42 -1.77 2.22
C ALA A 363 -6.17 -2.72 3.40
N SER A 364 -6.39 -2.27 4.65
CA SER A 364 -6.11 -3.07 5.84
C SER A 364 -6.94 -4.36 5.94
N ALA A 365 -8.23 -4.32 5.59
CA ALA A 365 -9.07 -5.52 5.51
C ALA A 365 -8.63 -6.44 4.36
N GLY A 366 -8.24 -5.86 3.22
CA GLY A 366 -7.71 -6.59 2.07
C GLY A 366 -6.43 -7.35 2.39
N ILE A 367 -5.47 -6.72 3.08
CA ILE A 367 -4.22 -7.34 3.55
C ILE A 367 -4.54 -8.54 4.45
N ALA A 368 -5.41 -8.34 5.45
CA ALA A 368 -5.77 -9.41 6.39
C ALA A 368 -6.45 -10.58 5.67
N TYR A 369 -7.39 -10.29 4.77
CA TYR A 369 -8.10 -11.30 3.99
C TYR A 369 -7.15 -12.07 3.06
N TYR A 370 -6.28 -11.35 2.34
CA TYR A 370 -5.30 -11.92 1.43
C TYR A 370 -4.33 -12.85 2.16
N ALA A 371 -3.76 -12.40 3.29
CA ALA A 371 -2.86 -13.20 4.13
C ALA A 371 -3.54 -14.50 4.63
N LEU A 372 -4.80 -14.42 5.06
CA LEU A 372 -5.56 -15.58 5.55
C LEU A 372 -5.97 -16.56 4.46
N LYS A 373 -6.33 -16.07 3.27
CA LYS A 373 -6.81 -16.88 2.15
C LYS A 373 -5.66 -17.57 1.42
N GLU A 374 -4.63 -16.81 1.09
CA GLU A 374 -3.51 -17.32 0.29
C GLU A 374 -2.48 -18.05 1.14
N LYS A 375 -2.45 -17.84 2.47
CA LYS A 375 -1.35 -18.23 3.37
C LYS A 375 0.02 -17.76 2.85
N LYS A 376 0.04 -16.78 1.94
CA LYS A 376 1.23 -16.22 1.32
C LYS A 376 1.66 -15.01 2.11
N ALA A 377 2.81 -15.12 2.77
CA ALA A 377 3.71 -14.00 2.92
C ALA A 377 4.30 -13.63 1.56
N SER A 378 4.92 -12.45 1.45
CA SER A 378 5.90 -12.19 0.39
C SER A 378 6.76 -13.43 0.21
N THR A 379 7.05 -13.82 -1.04
CA THR A 379 7.95 -14.97 -1.29
C THR A 379 9.40 -14.73 -0.87
N VAL A 380 9.67 -13.60 -0.21
CA VAL A 380 10.91 -13.24 0.47
C VAL A 380 10.62 -13.18 1.98
N GLU A 381 11.32 -14.01 2.76
CA GLU A 381 11.26 -13.97 4.23
C GLU A 381 12.03 -12.76 4.76
N TYR A 382 11.33 -11.82 5.38
CA TYR A 382 11.94 -10.66 6.04
C TYR A 382 12.11 -10.95 7.54
N GLY A 383 13.07 -11.81 7.89
CA GLY A 383 13.15 -12.36 9.25
C GLY A 383 14.52 -12.76 9.82
N GLN A 384 15.62 -12.70 9.06
CA GLN A 384 16.94 -12.94 9.65
C GLN A 384 17.60 -11.63 10.10
N THR A 385 17.68 -11.49 11.41
CA THR A 385 18.59 -10.58 12.11
C THR A 385 19.95 -10.62 11.44
N VAL A 386 20.50 -9.44 11.10
CA VAL A 386 21.92 -9.30 10.77
C VAL A 386 22.70 -9.83 11.97
N SER A 387 23.16 -11.08 11.91
CA SER A 387 24.24 -11.52 12.77
C SER A 387 25.44 -10.70 12.36
N LYS A 388 26.01 -9.95 13.31
CA LYS A 388 27.34 -9.38 13.14
C LYS A 388 28.28 -10.51 12.76
N LYS A 389 28.67 -10.61 11.49
CA LYS A 389 29.96 -11.20 11.16
C LYS A 389 30.99 -10.20 11.62
N GLU A 390 31.55 -10.44 12.81
CA GLU A 390 32.88 -9.95 13.13
C GLU A 390 33.82 -10.57 12.10
N GLU A 391 34.18 -9.80 11.07
CA GLU A 391 35.36 -10.11 10.27
C GLU A 391 36.57 -9.91 11.17
N VAL A 392 37.09 -11.02 11.69
CA VAL A 392 38.42 -11.10 12.29
C VAL A 392 39.40 -10.91 11.15
N TYR A 393 39.90 -9.68 10.97
CA TYR A 393 41.12 -9.45 10.21
C TYR A 393 42.29 -9.99 11.02
N GLN A 394 42.84 -11.13 10.61
CA GLN A 394 44.19 -11.51 10.98
C GLN A 394 45.15 -10.58 10.24
N VAL A 395 45.82 -9.70 10.99
CA VAL A 395 46.95 -8.92 10.49
C VAL A 395 48.17 -9.82 10.63
N GLU A 396 48.81 -10.15 9.50
CA GLU A 396 50.16 -10.71 9.49
C GLU A 396 51.13 -9.66 10.06
N GLU A 397 51.81 -10.02 11.14
CA GLU A 397 52.88 -9.20 11.73
C GLU A 397 54.13 -9.29 10.84
N GLU A 398 54.46 -8.19 10.16
CA GLU A 398 55.84 -7.91 9.76
C GLU A 398 56.53 -7.13 10.89
N GLU A 399 57.49 -7.79 11.53
CA GLU A 399 58.42 -7.19 12.49
C GLU A 399 59.36 -6.21 11.78
N GLU A 400 59.31 -4.91 12.13
CA GLU A 400 60.49 -4.05 12.08
C GLU A 400 60.54 -3.04 13.26
N ASP A 401 61.76 -2.86 13.76
CA ASP A 401 62.17 -2.37 15.06
C ASP A 401 61.89 -0.88 15.41
N VAL A 402 61.40 -0.70 16.63
CA VAL A 402 61.73 0.29 17.68
C VAL A 402 62.49 1.58 17.29
N SER A 403 61.83 2.75 17.38
CA SER A 403 62.12 3.79 18.39
C SER A 403 61.44 5.16 18.11
N ARG A 404 60.97 5.80 19.20
CA ARG A 404 60.57 7.22 19.36
C ARG A 404 59.26 7.70 18.70
N SER A 405 58.20 7.86 19.52
CA SER A 405 57.34 9.07 19.51
C SER A 405 56.35 9.12 20.68
N SER A 406 56.86 9.16 21.91
CA SER A 406 56.06 9.39 23.15
C SER A 406 55.55 10.83 23.31
N GLY A 407 55.30 11.58 22.22
CA GLY A 407 55.03 13.03 22.27
C GLY A 407 53.65 13.48 21.77
N ILE A 408 52.87 12.60 21.14
CA ILE A 408 51.60 12.98 20.49
C ILE A 408 50.39 12.72 21.39
N ILE A 409 50.48 11.71 22.27
CA ILE A 409 49.36 11.29 23.13
C ILE A 409 49.17 12.22 24.35
N GLU A 410 50.23 12.92 24.78
CA GLU A 410 50.18 13.85 25.92
C GLU A 410 49.56 15.20 25.53
N LYS A 411 49.82 15.69 24.31
CA LYS A 411 49.26 16.96 23.79
C LYS A 411 47.75 16.90 23.50
N ILE A 412 47.19 15.72 23.27
CA ILE A 412 45.75 15.55 23.07
C ILE A 412 44.99 15.60 24.41
N LYS A 413 45.64 15.22 25.52
CA LYS A 413 45.02 15.25 26.85
C LYS A 413 44.95 16.66 27.44
N GLU A 414 45.91 17.54 27.15
CA GLU A 414 45.83 18.95 27.55
C GLU A 414 44.77 19.74 26.78
N PHE A 415 44.51 19.41 25.50
CA PHE A 415 43.53 20.13 24.66
C PHE A 415 42.06 19.95 25.10
N PHE A 416 41.73 18.87 25.83
CA PHE A 416 40.36 18.60 26.28
C PHE A 416 40.10 18.99 27.75
N ALA A 417 41.10 19.48 28.49
CA ALA A 417 40.93 19.91 29.88
C ALA A 417 40.43 21.36 30.02
N ASP A 418 40.53 22.19 28.97
CA ASP A 418 40.15 23.62 29.00
C ASP A 418 38.72 23.91 28.50
N PHE A 419 37.84 22.90 28.40
CA PHE A 419 36.46 23.08 27.89
C PHE A 419 35.33 22.72 28.86
N PHE A 420 35.60 22.59 30.16
CA PHE A 420 34.57 22.53 31.21
C PHE A 420 34.91 23.40 32.43
#